data_AF-A0A2N3QMA8-F1
#
_entry.id   AF-A0A2N3QMA8-F1
#
_cell.length_a   1.000
_cell.length_b   1.000
_cell.length_c   1.000
_cell.angle_alpha   90.00
_cell.angle_beta   90.00
_cell.angle_gamma   90.00
#
_symmetry.space_group_name_H-M   'P 1'
#
loop_
_entity.id
_entity.type
_entity.pdbx_description
1 polymer ?
#
loop_
_entity_poly.entity_id
_entity_poly.type
_entity_poly.pdbx_seq_one_letter_code
_entity_poly.pdbx_strand_id
1 'polypeptide(L)'
;MRGVYRSLRRRASGQSGFTLIELLVVVIIIGILASISVPIYQQVRVAAWNSAAESDLKHATDSIENASVELGGTLPPNFMVGANPKGQKHTIAGNVKYAYSSKITPTDTQVTLSPGVSLCYTTTGTGNTYRMYTTNSNNLSVYYVYDSATGQVLKKDNPDKIAAASNTQDQIQWNPAGNGHRRPWKKTLGKCAIEQHYGAPSA
;
A
#
# COMPACT_ATOMS: atom_id res chain seq x y z
N MET A 1 29.73 34.15 63.87
CA MET A 1 28.34 33.68 63.63
C MET A 1 27.77 34.20 62.28
N ARG A 2 28.37 33.85 61.13
CA ARG A 2 27.92 34.34 59.79
C ARG A 2 27.56 33.23 58.79
N GLY A 3 27.70 31.96 59.16
CA GLY A 3 27.47 30.81 58.27
C GLY A 3 26.00 30.44 58.05
N VAL A 4 25.14 30.69 59.04
CA VAL A 4 23.73 30.25 59.04
C VAL A 4 22.85 31.11 58.12
N TYR A 5 23.22 32.38 57.88
CA TYR A 5 22.44 33.28 57.02
C TYR A 5 22.54 32.94 55.51
N ARG A 6 23.50 32.11 55.07
CA ARG A 6 23.62 31.70 53.65
C ARG A 6 22.78 30.47 53.28
N SER A 7 22.43 29.60 54.22
CA SER A 7 21.59 28.42 53.95
C SER A 7 20.10 28.76 53.84
N LEU A 8 19.64 29.83 54.51
CA LEU A 8 18.25 30.31 54.41
C LEU A 8 17.95 31.06 53.10
N ARG A 9 18.95 31.71 52.50
CA ARG A 9 18.78 32.43 51.22
C ARG A 9 18.64 31.50 50.01
N ARG A 10 19.05 30.22 50.13
CA ARG A 10 18.95 29.21 49.06
C ARG A 10 17.56 28.56 48.97
N ARG A 11 16.72 28.67 50.01
CA ARG A 11 15.30 28.29 50.00
C ARG A 11 14.38 29.42 49.53
N ALA A 12 14.85 30.66 49.60
CA ALA A 12 14.14 31.84 49.11
C ALA A 12 14.26 32.02 47.58
N SER A 13 15.19 31.32 46.92
CA SER A 13 15.27 31.25 45.46
C SER A 13 14.31 30.18 44.92
N GLY A 14 13.02 30.54 44.92
CA GLY A 14 11.94 30.10 44.05
C GLY A 14 12.02 28.72 43.40
N GLN A 15 11.69 27.66 44.14
CA GLN A 15 11.10 26.48 43.50
C GLN A 15 9.59 26.71 43.39
N SER A 16 9.15 27.29 42.27
CA SER A 16 7.74 27.33 41.89
C SER A 16 7.30 25.91 41.53
N GLY A 17 6.60 25.24 42.46
CA GLY A 17 5.95 23.96 42.18
C GLY A 17 4.79 24.16 41.20
N PHE A 18 4.64 23.23 40.26
CA PHE A 18 3.49 23.19 39.34
C PHE A 18 2.20 22.99 40.16
N THR A 19 1.18 23.81 39.92
CA THR A 19 -0.09 23.65 40.61
C THR A 19 -0.87 22.47 40.03
N LEU A 20 -1.64 21.77 40.87
CA LEU A 20 -2.51 20.67 40.42
C LEU A 20 -3.52 21.17 39.39
N ILE A 21 -3.99 22.41 39.54
CA ILE A 21 -4.95 23.03 38.62
C ILE A 21 -4.33 23.31 37.25
N GLU A 22 -3.04 23.70 37.18
CA GLU A 22 -2.34 23.88 35.90
C GLU A 22 -2.24 22.55 35.15
N LEU A 23 -1.93 21.44 35.83
CA LEU A 23 -1.93 20.13 35.18
C LEU A 23 -3.34 19.68 34.79
N LEU A 24 -4.36 19.98 35.61
CA LEU A 24 -5.75 19.63 35.32
C LEU A 24 -6.26 20.29 34.03
N VAL A 25 -6.04 21.60 33.87
CA VAL A 25 -6.47 22.33 32.68
C VAL A 25 -5.75 21.80 31.44
N VAL A 26 -4.46 21.49 31.54
CA VAL A 26 -3.68 20.94 30.42
C VAL A 26 -4.24 19.60 29.97
N VAL A 27 -4.54 18.66 30.88
CA VAL A 27 -5.09 17.35 30.48
C VAL A 27 -6.50 17.46 29.90
N ILE A 28 -7.32 18.44 30.35
CA ILE A 28 -8.64 18.71 29.78
C ILE A 28 -8.49 19.21 28.33
N ILE A 29 -7.59 20.18 28.09
CA ILE A 29 -7.37 20.71 26.75
C ILE A 29 -6.84 19.62 25.81
N ILE A 30 -5.84 18.83 26.24
CA ILE A 30 -5.32 17.70 25.46
C ILE A 30 -6.43 16.67 25.20
N GLY A 31 -7.28 16.39 26.19
CA GLY A 31 -8.42 15.47 26.05
C GLY A 31 -9.42 15.92 24.97
N ILE A 32 -9.77 17.20 24.94
CA ILE A 32 -10.64 17.78 23.92
C ILE A 32 -9.99 17.67 22.53
N LEU A 33 -8.72 18.05 22.39
CA LEU A 33 -8.00 17.97 21.12
C LEU A 33 -7.85 16.53 20.62
N ALA A 34 -7.53 15.60 21.51
CA ALA A 34 -7.38 14.19 21.16
C ALA A 34 -8.71 13.56 20.70
N SER A 35 -9.84 13.93 21.32
CA SER A 35 -11.16 13.39 20.98
C SER A 35 -11.57 13.66 19.53
N ILE A 36 -11.22 14.84 19.00
CA ILE A 36 -11.50 15.23 17.62
C ILE A 36 -10.42 14.66 16.67
N SER A 37 -9.16 14.64 17.12
CA SER A 37 -8.02 14.30 16.28
C SER A 37 -7.94 12.81 15.93
N VAL A 38 -8.30 11.91 16.85
CA VAL A 38 -8.20 10.45 16.64
C VAL A 38 -9.02 9.94 15.44
N PRO A 39 -10.34 10.22 15.31
CA PRO A 39 -11.12 9.72 14.18
C PRO A 39 -10.68 10.31 12.83
N ILE A 40 -10.32 11.60 12.80
CA ILE A 40 -9.85 12.28 11.59
C ILE A 40 -8.53 11.65 11.11
N TYR A 41 -7.60 11.40 12.04
CA TYR A 41 -6.32 10.80 11.71
C TYR A 41 -6.45 9.43 11.03
N GLN A 42 -7.40 8.60 11.48
CA GLN A 42 -7.62 7.29 10.87
C GLN A 42 -8.14 7.40 9.43
N GLN A 43 -9.03 8.35 9.15
CA GLN A 43 -9.53 8.59 7.78
C GLN A 43 -8.43 9.10 6.85
N VAL A 44 -7.59 10.02 7.33
CA VAL A 44 -6.45 10.56 6.56
C VAL A 44 -5.45 9.45 6.23
N ARG A 45 -5.19 8.52 7.17
CA ARG A 45 -4.32 7.36 6.90
C ARG A 45 -4.87 6.45 5.82
N VAL A 46 -6.17 6.14 5.87
CA VAL A 46 -6.82 5.32 4.85
C VAL A 46 -6.77 6.01 3.49
N ALA A 47 -7.02 7.32 3.43
CA ALA A 47 -6.90 8.10 2.20
C ALA A 47 -5.46 8.09 1.65
N ALA A 48 -4.44 8.18 2.51
CA ALA A 48 -3.04 8.12 2.10
C ALA A 48 -2.67 6.75 1.51
N TRP A 49 -3.13 5.65 2.12
CA TRP A 49 -2.90 4.30 1.60
C TRP A 49 -3.57 4.07 0.25
N ASN A 50 -4.78 4.60 0.06
CA ASN A 50 -5.51 4.54 -1.20
C ASN A 50 -4.80 5.37 -2.29
N SER A 51 -4.38 6.58 -1.94
CA SER A 51 -3.62 7.46 -2.83
C SER A 51 -2.33 6.80 -3.30
N ALA A 52 -1.58 6.15 -2.39
CA ALA A 52 -0.38 5.41 -2.74
C ALA A 52 -0.65 4.26 -3.74
N ALA A 53 -1.71 3.48 -3.52
CA ALA A 53 -2.07 2.40 -4.45
C ALA A 53 -2.47 2.92 -5.84
N GLU A 54 -3.18 4.06 -5.89
CA GLU A 54 -3.59 4.69 -7.15
C GLU A 54 -2.41 5.34 -7.89
N SER A 55 -1.52 6.04 -7.18
CA SER A 55 -0.33 6.66 -7.78
C SER A 55 0.64 5.62 -8.31
N ASP A 56 0.89 4.57 -7.53
CA ASP A 56 1.78 3.49 -7.93
C ASP A 56 1.23 2.75 -9.15
N LEU A 57 -0.10 2.59 -9.25
CA LEU A 57 -0.72 2.01 -10.44
C LEU A 57 -0.41 2.83 -11.69
N LYS A 58 -0.57 4.17 -11.63
CA LYS A 58 -0.27 5.07 -12.75
C LYS A 58 1.22 5.08 -13.11
N HIS A 59 2.10 5.10 -12.11
CA HIS A 59 3.54 4.99 -12.38
C HIS A 59 3.92 3.63 -12.97
N ALA A 60 3.24 2.57 -12.55
CA ALA A 60 3.45 1.25 -13.08
C ALA A 60 2.94 1.14 -14.53
N THR A 61 1.85 1.80 -14.92
CA THR A 61 1.41 1.84 -16.33
C THR A 61 2.49 2.46 -17.22
N ASP A 62 3.06 3.60 -16.82
CA ASP A 62 4.14 4.24 -17.59
C ASP A 62 5.37 3.32 -17.72
N SER A 63 5.70 2.61 -16.64
CA SER A 63 6.82 1.65 -16.62
C SER A 63 6.56 0.46 -17.55
N ILE A 64 5.32 0.00 -17.66
CA ILE A 64 4.95 -1.10 -18.56
C ILE A 64 5.02 -0.66 -20.02
N GLU A 65 4.54 0.55 -20.32
CA GLU A 65 4.64 1.11 -21.68
C GLU A 65 6.10 1.27 -22.09
N ASN A 66 6.94 1.83 -21.22
CA ASN A 66 8.39 1.95 -21.47
C ASN A 66 9.05 0.58 -21.69
N ALA A 67 8.71 -0.41 -20.86
CA ALA A 67 9.23 -1.76 -21.05
C ALA A 67 8.76 -2.39 -22.37
N SER A 68 7.54 -2.10 -22.84
CA SER A 68 7.07 -2.63 -24.13
C SER A 68 7.89 -2.09 -25.31
N VAL A 69 8.36 -0.84 -25.22
CA VAL A 69 9.26 -0.23 -26.22
C VAL A 69 10.62 -0.94 -26.21
N GLU A 70 11.19 -1.20 -25.04
CA GLU A 70 12.45 -1.96 -24.89
C GLU A 70 12.34 -3.39 -25.43
N LEU A 71 11.14 -3.98 -25.36
CA LEU A 71 10.81 -5.32 -25.88
C LEU A 71 10.38 -5.32 -27.36
N GLY A 72 10.64 -4.23 -28.10
CA GLY A 72 10.36 -4.16 -29.53
C GLY A 72 8.86 -4.11 -29.87
N GLY A 73 8.06 -3.46 -29.00
CA GLY A 73 6.61 -3.31 -29.17
C GLY A 73 5.79 -4.50 -28.67
N THR A 74 6.41 -5.44 -27.95
CA THR A 74 5.72 -6.57 -27.33
C THR A 74 5.46 -6.29 -25.86
N LEU A 75 4.26 -6.62 -25.39
CA LEU A 75 3.94 -6.50 -23.97
C LEU A 75 4.82 -7.43 -23.10
N PRO A 76 5.22 -6.99 -21.90
CA PRO A 76 5.97 -7.84 -20.99
C PRO A 76 5.13 -9.05 -20.53
N PRO A 77 5.77 -10.11 -20.04
CA PRO A 77 5.07 -11.25 -19.46
C PRO A 77 4.35 -10.88 -18.16
N ASN A 78 3.27 -11.60 -17.86
CA ASN A 78 2.47 -11.35 -16.67
C ASN A 78 3.29 -11.54 -15.39
N PHE A 79 3.10 -10.67 -14.41
CA PHE A 79 3.81 -10.70 -13.13
C PHE A 79 2.94 -10.21 -11.98
N MET A 80 3.33 -10.59 -10.77
CA MET A 80 2.73 -10.11 -9.53
C MET A 80 3.81 -9.70 -8.55
N VAL A 81 3.55 -8.59 -7.86
CA VAL A 81 4.40 -8.03 -6.83
C VAL A 81 3.58 -7.95 -5.55
N GLY A 82 3.97 -8.71 -4.53
CA GLY A 82 3.35 -8.63 -3.22
C GLY A 82 3.76 -7.36 -2.49
N ALA A 83 2.89 -6.87 -1.63
CA ALA A 83 3.17 -5.75 -0.75
C ALA A 83 4.39 -6.03 0.14
N ASN A 84 5.20 -5.00 0.32
CA ASN A 84 6.35 -5.02 1.21
C ASN A 84 6.23 -3.83 2.18
N PRO A 85 6.36 -4.03 3.51
CA PRO A 85 6.32 -2.94 4.48
C PRO A 85 7.38 -1.85 4.26
N LYS A 86 8.43 -2.15 3.48
CA LYS A 86 9.50 -1.20 3.13
C LYS A 86 9.38 -0.63 1.71
N GLY A 87 8.32 -0.96 0.99
CA GLY A 87 8.22 -0.74 -0.46
C GLY A 87 9.06 -1.75 -1.24
N GLN A 88 8.87 -1.79 -2.56
CA GLN A 88 9.54 -2.77 -3.40
C GLN A 88 9.78 -2.22 -4.81
N LYS A 89 10.91 -2.60 -5.40
CA LYS A 89 11.16 -2.43 -6.84
C LYS A 89 11.04 -3.79 -7.53
N HIS A 90 10.38 -3.82 -8.67
CA HIS A 90 10.28 -4.99 -9.52
C HIS A 90 10.82 -4.63 -10.90
N THR A 91 11.86 -5.34 -11.32
CA THR A 91 12.40 -5.19 -12.67
C THR A 91 11.55 -5.96 -13.66
N ILE A 92 11.15 -5.30 -14.75
CA ILE A 92 10.43 -5.95 -15.84
C ILE A 92 11.41 -6.80 -16.66
N ALA A 93 10.90 -7.85 -17.29
CA ALA A 93 11.70 -8.90 -17.87
C ALA A 93 11.13 -9.41 -19.18
N GLY A 94 11.92 -9.36 -20.27
CA GLY A 94 11.47 -9.90 -21.56
C GLY A 94 11.33 -11.42 -21.62
N ASN A 95 12.15 -12.17 -20.86
CA ASN A 95 12.34 -13.61 -21.08
C ASN A 95 11.74 -14.53 -20.00
N VAL A 96 10.99 -13.99 -19.03
CA VAL A 96 10.44 -14.80 -17.92
C VAL A 96 8.95 -14.99 -18.12
N LYS A 97 8.52 -16.22 -18.46
CA LYS A 97 7.12 -16.46 -18.83
C LYS A 97 6.09 -16.12 -17.74
N TYR A 98 6.46 -16.10 -16.45
CA TYR A 98 5.64 -15.67 -15.32
C TYR A 98 6.55 -15.44 -14.10
N ALA A 99 6.52 -14.28 -13.44
CA ALA A 99 7.42 -13.97 -12.32
C ALA A 99 6.67 -13.59 -11.03
N TYR A 100 7.02 -14.24 -9.92
CA TYR A 100 6.60 -13.90 -8.54
C TYR A 100 7.70 -13.13 -7.79
N SER A 101 8.63 -12.52 -8.52
CA SER A 101 10.01 -12.14 -8.13
C SER A 101 11.01 -13.29 -8.26
N SER A 102 11.90 -13.19 -9.26
CA SER A 102 13.10 -14.01 -9.40
C SER A 102 14.15 -13.21 -10.17
N LYS A 103 15.46 -13.51 -10.04
CA LYS A 103 16.54 -12.84 -10.77
C LYS A 103 16.38 -13.06 -12.29
N ILE A 104 16.50 -11.98 -13.06
CA ILE A 104 16.16 -11.91 -14.47
C ILE A 104 17.34 -11.30 -15.22
N THR A 105 17.51 -11.63 -16.52
CA THR A 105 18.19 -10.73 -17.46
C THR A 105 17.37 -9.44 -17.50
N PRO A 106 17.78 -8.39 -16.76
CA PRO A 106 16.90 -7.26 -16.50
C PRO A 106 16.73 -6.46 -17.78
N THR A 107 15.52 -5.96 -18.06
CA THR A 107 15.48 -4.65 -18.69
C THR A 107 15.81 -3.59 -17.63
N ASP A 108 16.26 -2.40 -18.04
CA ASP A 108 16.55 -1.33 -17.07
C ASP A 108 15.27 -0.76 -16.46
N THR A 109 14.12 -0.97 -17.10
CA THR A 109 12.83 -0.47 -16.62
C THR A 109 12.31 -1.22 -15.38
N GLN A 110 11.97 -0.46 -14.35
CA GLN A 110 11.51 -0.96 -13.06
C GLN A 110 10.18 -0.34 -12.66
N VAL A 111 9.31 -1.15 -12.09
CA VAL A 111 8.15 -0.67 -11.32
C VAL A 111 8.59 -0.47 -9.89
N THR A 112 8.35 0.73 -9.34
CA THR A 112 8.56 1.03 -7.92
C THR A 112 7.21 1.13 -7.23
N LEU A 113 7.05 0.38 -6.14
CA LEU A 113 5.86 0.36 -5.30
C LEU A 113 6.16 0.92 -3.92
N SER A 114 5.26 1.75 -3.45
CA SER A 114 5.21 2.32 -2.12
C SER A 114 5.01 1.23 -1.05
N PRO A 115 5.35 1.52 0.22
CA PRO A 115 5.11 0.60 1.32
C PRO A 115 3.68 0.07 1.38
N GLY A 116 3.57 -1.25 1.45
CA GLY A 116 2.30 -1.94 1.59
C GLY A 116 1.48 -2.04 0.30
N VAL A 117 1.93 -1.54 -0.85
CA VAL A 117 1.22 -1.67 -2.13
C VAL A 117 1.60 -2.98 -2.82
N SER A 118 0.59 -3.76 -3.20
CA SER A 118 0.74 -4.91 -4.11
C SER A 118 0.30 -4.50 -5.51
N LEU A 119 0.90 -5.13 -6.53
CA LEU A 119 0.56 -4.96 -7.93
C LEU A 119 0.40 -6.31 -8.61
N CYS A 120 -0.60 -6.43 -9.48
CA CYS A 120 -0.70 -7.51 -10.44
C CYS A 120 -0.84 -6.95 -11.85
N TYR A 121 -0.08 -7.50 -12.79
CA TYR A 121 -0.12 -7.17 -14.21
C TYR A 121 -0.46 -8.42 -15.01
N THR A 122 -1.43 -8.31 -15.92
CA THR A 122 -1.80 -9.40 -16.84
C THR A 122 -2.18 -8.87 -18.21
N THR A 123 -1.63 -9.47 -19.27
CA THR A 123 -2.14 -9.31 -20.63
C THR A 123 -3.53 -9.93 -20.74
N THR A 124 -4.41 -9.34 -21.55
CA THR A 124 -5.72 -9.92 -21.87
C THR A 124 -5.64 -10.79 -23.14
N GLY A 125 -6.70 -11.56 -23.43
CA GLY A 125 -6.67 -12.71 -24.33
C GLY A 125 -6.08 -12.51 -25.74
N THR A 126 -6.14 -11.31 -26.32
CA THR A 126 -5.55 -11.01 -27.64
C THR A 126 -4.08 -10.61 -27.60
N GLY A 127 -3.46 -10.48 -26.42
CA GLY A 127 -2.05 -10.15 -26.25
C GLY A 127 -1.67 -8.69 -26.53
N ASN A 128 -2.62 -7.85 -26.95
CA ASN A 128 -2.37 -6.44 -27.31
C ASN A 128 -2.85 -5.44 -26.24
N THR A 129 -3.63 -5.89 -25.27
CA THR A 129 -4.06 -5.05 -24.14
C THR A 129 -3.72 -5.75 -22.84
N TYR A 130 -3.66 -4.98 -21.77
CA TYR A 130 -3.33 -5.47 -20.44
C TYR A 130 -4.21 -4.81 -19.39
N ARG A 131 -4.28 -5.47 -18.24
CA ARG A 131 -4.89 -4.95 -17.04
C ARG A 131 -3.91 -4.99 -15.89
N MET A 132 -4.05 -3.99 -15.03
CA MET A 132 -3.27 -3.88 -13.81
C MET A 132 -4.19 -3.68 -12.62
N TYR A 133 -3.81 -4.28 -11.50
CA TYR A 133 -4.56 -4.21 -10.25
C TYR A 133 -3.63 -3.82 -9.12
N THR A 134 -3.97 -2.79 -8.35
CA THR A 134 -3.25 -2.44 -7.11
C THR A 134 -4.15 -2.47 -5.90
N THR A 135 -3.56 -2.84 -4.77
CA THR A 135 -4.17 -2.82 -3.44
C THR A 135 -3.17 -2.34 -2.41
N ASN A 136 -3.62 -1.76 -1.30
CA ASN A 136 -2.75 -1.49 -0.16
C ASN A 136 -3.06 -2.48 0.98
N SER A 137 -2.07 -3.21 1.46
CA SER A 137 -2.20 -4.15 2.58
C SER A 137 -2.73 -3.54 3.88
N ASN A 138 -2.59 -2.23 4.07
CA ASN A 138 -3.16 -1.51 5.22
C ASN A 138 -4.62 -1.07 5.00
N ASN A 139 -5.09 -1.08 3.76
CA ASN A 139 -6.49 -0.89 3.42
C ASN A 139 -6.88 -1.71 2.19
N LEU A 140 -7.43 -2.89 2.47
CA LEU A 140 -7.85 -3.86 1.47
C LEU A 140 -9.31 -3.69 1.03
N SER A 141 -10.02 -2.70 1.59
CA SER A 141 -11.45 -2.49 1.34
C SER A 141 -11.76 -1.96 -0.06
N VAL A 142 -10.73 -1.52 -0.78
CA VAL A 142 -10.80 -1.04 -2.16
C VAL A 142 -9.61 -1.56 -2.95
N TYR A 143 -9.78 -1.65 -4.26
CA TYR A 143 -8.70 -1.93 -5.19
C TYR A 143 -8.82 -1.01 -6.40
N TYR A 144 -7.71 -0.78 -7.08
CA TYR A 144 -7.66 0.02 -8.29
C TYR A 144 -7.37 -0.85 -9.50
N VAL A 145 -8.01 -0.55 -10.61
CA VAL A 145 -7.83 -1.27 -11.86
C VAL A 145 -7.49 -0.28 -12.96
N TYR A 146 -6.48 -0.61 -13.75
CA TYR A 146 -6.23 0.03 -15.03
C TYR A 146 -6.53 -0.97 -16.15
N ASP A 147 -7.24 -0.54 -17.19
CA ASP A 147 -7.47 -1.29 -18.41
C ASP A 147 -6.88 -0.52 -19.59
N SER A 148 -5.87 -1.09 -20.25
CA SER A 148 -5.20 -0.43 -21.37
C SER A 148 -6.09 -0.30 -22.61
N ALA A 149 -7.22 -1.02 -22.68
CA ALA A 149 -8.18 -0.85 -23.76
C ALA A 149 -8.99 0.45 -23.64
N THR A 150 -9.25 0.92 -22.42
CA THR A 150 -10.00 2.16 -22.17
C THR A 150 -9.10 3.31 -21.72
N GLY A 151 -7.88 3.01 -21.23
CA GLY A 151 -6.97 3.98 -20.63
C GLY A 151 -7.46 4.53 -19.29
N GLN A 152 -8.50 3.93 -18.69
CA GLN A 152 -9.12 4.43 -17.46
C GLN A 152 -8.57 3.73 -16.23
N VAL A 153 -8.42 4.50 -15.14
CA VAL A 153 -8.22 3.98 -13.79
C VAL A 153 -9.55 3.98 -13.07
N LEU A 154 -9.99 2.80 -12.62
CA LEU A 154 -11.21 2.60 -11.87
C LEU A 154 -10.89 2.21 -10.44
N LYS A 155 -11.46 2.94 -9.48
CA LYS A 155 -11.54 2.51 -8.08
C LYS A 155 -12.73 1.57 -7.94
N LYS A 156 -12.52 0.40 -7.36
CA LYS A 156 -13.58 -0.58 -7.07
C LYS A 156 -13.58 -0.91 -5.59
N ASP A 157 -14.79 -1.01 -5.04
CA ASP A 157 -14.96 -1.52 -3.68
C ASP A 157 -14.68 -3.00 -3.67
N ASN A 158 -14.05 -3.44 -2.60
CA ASN A 158 -13.77 -4.83 -2.43
C ASN A 158 -14.98 -5.56 -1.84
N PRO A 159 -15.53 -6.59 -2.51
CA PRO A 159 -16.77 -7.23 -2.05
C PRO A 159 -16.71 -7.76 -0.62
N ASP A 160 -15.55 -8.26 -0.17
CA ASP A 160 -15.39 -8.78 1.20
C ASP A 160 -15.00 -7.71 2.23
N LYS A 161 -14.85 -6.44 1.81
CA LYS A 161 -14.62 -5.25 2.66
C LYS A 161 -13.54 -5.41 3.75
N ILE A 162 -12.43 -6.08 3.44
CA ILE A 162 -11.38 -6.36 4.41
C ILE A 162 -10.60 -5.08 4.73
N ALA A 163 -10.50 -4.70 6.00
CA ALA A 163 -9.85 -3.44 6.40
C ALA A 163 -8.32 -3.48 6.34
N ALA A 164 -7.67 -4.63 6.62
CA ALA A 164 -6.22 -4.79 6.52
C ALA A 164 -5.84 -6.25 6.29
N ALA A 165 -4.71 -6.50 5.63
CA ALA A 165 -4.17 -7.83 5.44
C ALA A 165 -3.72 -8.43 6.78
N SER A 166 -4.16 -9.65 7.09
CA SER A 166 -3.76 -10.35 8.31
C SER A 166 -2.50 -11.20 8.13
N ASN A 167 -2.14 -11.48 6.88
CA ASN A 167 -0.98 -12.28 6.51
C ASN A 167 -0.50 -11.95 5.08
N THR A 168 0.71 -12.41 4.70
CA THR A 168 1.29 -12.17 3.36
C THR A 168 0.46 -12.79 2.25
N GLN A 169 -0.25 -13.86 2.56
CA GLN A 169 -1.14 -14.52 1.63
C GLN A 169 -2.28 -13.56 1.26
N ASP A 170 -2.99 -12.93 2.21
CA ASP A 170 -4.04 -11.91 1.97
C ASP A 170 -3.56 -10.71 1.12
N GLN A 171 -2.28 -10.35 1.22
CA GLN A 171 -1.69 -9.24 0.45
C GLN A 171 -1.56 -9.56 -1.04
N ILE A 172 -1.39 -10.83 -1.37
CA ILE A 172 -1.21 -11.34 -2.74
C ILE A 172 -2.48 -12.06 -3.23
N GLN A 173 -3.33 -12.46 -2.28
CA GLN A 173 -4.55 -13.24 -2.42
C GLN A 173 -5.81 -12.43 -2.05
N TRP A 174 -6.08 -11.28 -2.68
CA TRP A 174 -7.50 -10.97 -2.88
C TRP A 174 -8.07 -11.97 -3.89
N ASN A 175 -8.44 -13.11 -3.30
CA ASN A 175 -8.66 -14.45 -3.80
C ASN A 175 -9.92 -14.99 -3.08
N PRO A 176 -10.82 -15.73 -3.76
CA PRO A 176 -12.12 -16.20 -3.24
C PRO A 176 -12.12 -17.20 -2.12
N ALA A 177 -10.99 -17.76 -1.77
CA ALA A 177 -11.00 -19.04 -1.10
C ALA A 177 -10.89 -18.81 0.41
N GLY A 178 -12.05 -18.86 1.07
CA GLY A 178 -12.12 -19.03 2.52
C GLY A 178 -11.18 -20.15 3.00
N ASN A 179 -10.61 -19.91 4.18
CA ASN A 179 -9.93 -20.84 5.09
C ASN A 179 -9.58 -22.22 4.50
N GLY A 180 -8.47 -22.31 3.76
CA GLY A 180 -7.91 -23.60 3.39
C GLY A 180 -6.68 -23.47 2.50
N HIS A 181 -5.55 -24.00 2.99
CA HIS A 181 -4.26 -24.16 2.32
C HIS A 181 -4.35 -24.61 0.85
N ARG A 182 -4.63 -23.69 -0.09
CA ARG A 182 -4.54 -23.95 -1.52
C ARG A 182 -3.79 -22.80 -2.18
N ARG A 183 -2.60 -23.16 -2.69
CA ARG A 183 -1.79 -22.35 -3.60
C ARG A 183 -2.68 -21.74 -4.70
N PRO A 184 -2.37 -20.54 -5.21
CA PRO A 184 -3.15 -19.91 -6.28
C PRO A 184 -3.40 -20.90 -7.43
N TRP A 185 -4.65 -21.00 -7.83
CA TRP A 185 -5.26 -22.22 -8.36
C TRP A 185 -4.83 -22.63 -9.78
N LYS A 186 -3.87 -21.95 -10.43
CA LYS A 186 -3.15 -22.45 -11.61
C LYS A 186 -1.72 -21.88 -11.62
N LYS A 187 -0.74 -22.72 -11.96
CA LYS A 187 0.70 -22.40 -12.02
C LYS A 187 1.10 -21.35 -13.09
N THR A 188 0.15 -20.58 -13.62
CA THR A 188 0.37 -19.61 -14.69
C THR A 188 -0.34 -18.31 -14.33
N LEU A 189 0.36 -17.17 -14.37
CA LEU A 189 -0.21 -15.85 -14.10
C LEU A 189 -1.07 -15.38 -15.30
N GLY A 190 -1.89 -16.27 -15.86
CA GLY A 190 -2.74 -15.92 -17.01
C GLY A 190 -3.82 -14.90 -16.68
N LYS A 191 -4.09 -14.67 -15.39
CA LYS A 191 -5.01 -13.65 -14.84
C LYS A 191 -4.58 -13.25 -13.43
N CYS A 192 -4.91 -12.03 -13.02
CA CYS A 192 -4.74 -11.57 -11.65
C CYS A 192 -5.70 -12.28 -10.67
N ALA A 193 -5.29 -12.48 -9.42
CA ALA A 193 -6.12 -13.15 -8.41
C ALA A 193 -7.50 -12.48 -8.23
N ILE A 194 -7.55 -11.14 -8.26
CA ILE A 194 -8.78 -10.36 -8.19
C ILE A 194 -9.70 -10.66 -9.38
N GLU A 195 -9.17 -10.70 -10.61
CA GLU A 195 -9.95 -11.04 -11.80
C GLU A 195 -10.41 -12.51 -11.78
N GLN A 196 -9.57 -13.41 -11.30
CA GLN A 196 -9.94 -14.82 -11.11
C GLN A 196 -11.09 -14.95 -10.11
N HIS A 197 -11.15 -14.05 -9.12
CA HIS A 197 -12.17 -14.08 -8.09
C HIS A 197 -13.49 -13.47 -8.50
N TYR A 198 -13.47 -12.21 -8.92
CA TYR A 198 -14.66 -11.40 -9.12
C TYR A 198 -15.05 -11.30 -10.59
N GLY A 199 -14.24 -11.87 -11.48
CA GLY A 199 -14.35 -11.66 -12.91
C GLY A 199 -13.67 -10.35 -13.34
N ALA A 200 -13.67 -10.13 -14.65
CA ALA A 200 -13.22 -8.86 -15.20
C ALA A 200 -14.20 -7.75 -14.79
N PRO A 201 -13.72 -6.61 -14.28
CA PRO A 201 -14.59 -5.48 -13.98
C PRO A 201 -15.30 -5.04 -15.27
N SER A 202 -16.60 -4.77 -15.18
CA SER A 202 -17.32 -4.11 -16.26
C SER A 202 -16.74 -2.71 -16.46
N ALA A 203 -16.36 -2.40 -17.69
CA ALA A 203 -15.96 -1.06 -18.13
C ALA A 203 -17.10 -0.06 -17.86
#